data_AF-A0A661FZ56-F1
#
_entry.id   AF-A0A661FZ56-F1
#
_cell.length_a   1.000
_cell.length_b   1.000
_cell.length_c   1.000
_cell.angle_alpha   90.00
_cell.angle_beta   90.00
_cell.angle_gamma   90.00
#
_symmetry.space_group_name_H-M   'P 1'
#
loop_
_entity.id
_entity.type
_entity.pdbx_description
1 polymer ?
#
loop_
_entity_poly.entity_id
_entity_poly.type
_entity_poly.pdbx_seq_one_letter_code
_entity_poly.pdbx_strand_id
1 'polypeptide(L)'
;MTALAFTACSQSGNEPPADAVEDAASSDDGMAPAWDIAGIESVEIVPGLSKRILEEGNGAVAETGHTVVVHYTGWLFDADAENFRGGKFDSSVDRDQHFEFPLGAGRVIRGWDQGVAGMKIGETRELTIAPEMGYGERGAGALIPPGSTLVFVVQLADLRGLGMPDQLDMPTPAAPEQPTTEN
;
A
#
# COMPACT_ATOMS: atom_id res chain seq x y z
N MET A 1 -71.09 18.77 23.21
CA MET A 1 -70.99 17.52 22.43
C MET A 1 -70.36 17.90 21.09
N THR A 2 -69.23 17.40 20.61
CA THR A 2 -68.33 16.30 21.01
C THR A 2 -67.10 16.36 20.07
N ALA A 3 -65.90 16.06 20.61
CA ALA A 3 -64.68 15.45 20.03
C ALA A 3 -64.28 15.75 18.55
N LEU A 4 -63.07 16.28 18.29
CA LEU A 4 -61.78 15.57 18.07
C LEU A 4 -61.80 14.52 16.94
N ALA A 5 -60.92 14.67 15.94
CA ALA A 5 -59.98 13.62 15.52
C ALA A 5 -58.96 14.14 14.49
N PHE A 6 -57.67 14.03 14.86
CA PHE A 6 -56.55 13.83 13.96
C PHE A 6 -56.76 12.56 13.12
N THR A 7 -56.30 12.50 11.87
CA THR A 7 -55.82 11.25 11.26
C THR A 7 -54.83 11.58 10.14
N ALA A 8 -53.66 10.95 10.27
CA ALA A 8 -52.55 10.97 9.35
C ALA A 8 -52.67 9.85 8.30
N CYS A 9 -51.72 9.90 7.36
CA CYS A 9 -51.07 8.79 6.66
C CYS A 9 -51.51 8.43 5.23
N SER A 10 -50.46 8.44 4.41
CA SER A 10 -50.03 7.36 3.52
C SER A 10 -50.37 7.46 2.04
N GLN A 11 -49.39 8.03 1.31
CA GLN A 11 -48.97 7.53 0.01
C GLN A 11 -47.48 7.88 -0.10
N SER A 12 -46.53 7.06 0.37
CA SER A 12 -46.08 5.76 -0.14
C SER A 12 -45.81 5.75 -1.64
N GLY A 13 -44.52 5.84 -1.99
CA GLY A 13 -43.96 5.09 -3.11
C GLY A 13 -43.34 5.89 -4.24
N ASN A 14 -42.01 6.04 -4.16
CA ASN A 14 -41.03 6.02 -5.25
C ASN A 14 -41.14 7.02 -6.40
N GLU A 15 -40.24 8.01 -6.39
CA GLU A 15 -39.09 8.13 -7.32
C GLU A 15 -38.40 9.48 -7.04
N PRO A 16 -37.16 9.51 -6.49
CA PRO A 16 -36.40 10.75 -6.49
C PRO A 16 -35.83 10.99 -7.90
N PRO A 17 -36.08 12.18 -8.49
CA PRO A 17 -35.39 12.59 -9.72
C PRO A 17 -33.90 12.85 -9.45
N ALA A 18 -33.11 12.60 -10.49
CA ALA A 18 -31.69 12.85 -10.56
C ALA A 18 -31.38 14.32 -10.24
N ASP A 19 -30.87 14.59 -9.03
CA ASP A 19 -30.11 15.79 -8.65
C ASP A 19 -29.68 15.62 -7.18
N ALA A 20 -28.60 14.86 -6.97
CA ALA A 20 -27.86 14.85 -5.71
C ALA A 20 -26.40 14.46 -5.99
N VAL A 21 -25.73 15.29 -6.77
CA VAL A 21 -24.29 15.48 -6.63
C VAL A 21 -24.11 16.81 -5.92
N GLU A 22 -22.98 16.97 -5.24
CA GLU A 22 -22.59 18.14 -4.42
C GLU A 22 -23.02 18.06 -2.95
N ASP A 23 -22.28 17.27 -2.16
CA ASP A 23 -21.48 17.79 -1.02
C ASP A 23 -20.89 16.60 -0.23
N ALA A 24 -19.59 16.32 -0.41
CA ALA A 24 -18.72 15.65 0.57
C ALA A 24 -17.32 15.45 -0.03
N ALA A 25 -16.53 16.52 -0.13
CA ALA A 25 -15.07 16.41 -0.18
C ALA A 25 -14.43 17.78 0.08
N SER A 26 -14.54 18.27 1.31
CA SER A 26 -13.60 19.27 1.84
C SER A 26 -13.61 19.22 3.36
N SER A 27 -12.79 18.33 3.90
CA SER A 27 -12.13 18.51 5.19
C SER A 27 -10.65 18.24 4.98
N ASP A 28 -9.87 19.22 5.39
CA ASP A 28 -8.42 19.33 5.35
C ASP A 28 -7.80 18.28 6.31
N ASP A 29 -7.63 17.05 5.84
CA ASP A 29 -6.86 15.99 6.52
C ASP A 29 -6.26 15.07 5.44
N GLY A 30 -4.99 15.31 5.08
CA GLY A 30 -4.11 14.37 4.38
C GLY A 30 -4.73 13.63 3.18
N MET A 31 -4.80 14.31 2.03
CA MET A 31 -5.18 13.75 0.73
C MET A 31 -4.63 12.32 0.56
N ALA A 32 -5.50 11.32 0.73
CA ALA A 32 -5.17 9.97 0.30
C ALA A 32 -4.79 10.05 -1.19
N PRO A 33 -3.63 9.49 -1.59
CA PRO A 33 -3.17 9.59 -2.96
C PRO A 33 -4.23 9.04 -3.93
N ALA A 34 -4.39 9.69 -5.08
CA ALA A 34 -5.46 9.50 -6.06
C ALA A 34 -5.64 8.07 -6.62
N TRP A 35 -4.79 7.12 -6.21
CA TRP A 35 -4.90 5.71 -6.57
C TRP A 35 -5.99 4.96 -5.77
N ASP A 36 -6.56 5.53 -4.70
CA ASP A 36 -7.61 4.87 -3.89
C ASP A 36 -8.95 4.63 -4.62
N ILE A 37 -9.10 5.04 -5.89
CA ILE A 37 -10.37 4.91 -6.65
C ILE A 37 -10.24 4.11 -7.97
N ALA A 38 -9.04 3.64 -8.36
CA ALA A 38 -8.86 2.94 -9.63
C ALA A 38 -7.97 1.69 -9.53
N GLY A 39 -8.61 0.52 -9.50
CA GLY A 39 -7.95 -0.78 -9.60
C GLY A 39 -8.76 -1.85 -8.87
N ILE A 40 -9.84 -2.34 -9.48
CA ILE A 40 -10.86 -3.16 -8.77
C ILE A 40 -10.57 -4.67 -8.87
N GLU A 41 -9.51 -5.09 -9.57
CA GLU A 41 -9.21 -6.51 -9.74
C GLU A 41 -8.02 -6.91 -8.87
N SER A 42 -8.35 -7.46 -7.68
CA SER A 42 -7.38 -8.18 -6.86
C SER A 42 -7.15 -9.55 -7.50
N VAL A 43 -5.90 -9.87 -7.83
CA VAL A 43 -5.48 -11.14 -8.43
C VAL A 43 -4.74 -11.95 -7.36
N GLU A 44 -5.21 -13.17 -7.10
CA GLU A 44 -4.50 -14.12 -6.25
C GLU A 44 -3.22 -14.59 -6.98
N ILE A 45 -2.07 -14.40 -6.34
CA ILE A 45 -0.77 -14.88 -6.85
C ILE A 45 -0.59 -16.35 -6.46
N VAL A 46 -0.81 -16.63 -5.18
CA VAL A 46 -0.83 -17.96 -4.58
C VAL A 46 -1.83 -17.96 -3.42
N PRO A 47 -2.27 -19.12 -2.92
CA PRO A 47 -3.15 -19.17 -1.75
C PRO A 47 -2.59 -18.36 -0.58
N GLY A 48 -3.38 -17.40 -0.10
CA GLY A 48 -2.98 -16.50 1.00
C GLY A 48 -2.15 -15.29 0.58
N LEU A 49 -2.00 -15.02 -0.71
CA LEU A 49 -1.37 -13.81 -1.24
C LEU A 49 -2.12 -13.31 -2.47
N SER A 50 -2.71 -12.13 -2.38
CA SER A 50 -3.27 -11.41 -3.53
C SER A 50 -2.58 -10.08 -3.76
N LYS A 51 -2.62 -9.61 -5.00
CA LYS A 51 -2.14 -8.29 -5.40
C LYS A 51 -3.20 -7.50 -6.13
N ARG A 52 -3.12 -6.18 -6.03
CA ARG A 52 -3.95 -5.23 -6.75
C ARG A 52 -3.06 -4.10 -7.23
N ILE A 53 -2.99 -3.89 -8.54
CA ILE A 53 -2.15 -2.82 -9.10
C ILE A 53 -2.92 -1.51 -8.94
N LEU A 54 -2.30 -0.54 -8.27
CA LEU A 54 -2.88 0.77 -7.97
C LEU A 54 -2.37 1.81 -8.98
N GLU A 55 -1.10 1.71 -9.36
CA GLU A 55 -0.47 2.51 -10.39
C GLU A 55 0.49 1.65 -11.20
N GLU A 56 0.36 1.62 -12.52
CA GLU A 56 1.28 0.86 -13.37
C GLU A 56 2.64 1.55 -13.48
N GLY A 57 3.71 0.78 -13.27
CA GLY A 57 5.07 1.21 -13.54
C GLY A 57 5.43 1.03 -15.01
N ASN A 58 6.45 1.78 -15.46
CA ASN A 58 6.90 1.72 -16.85
C ASN A 58 8.40 1.41 -17.01
N GLY A 59 9.10 1.18 -15.90
CA GLY A 59 10.53 0.85 -15.93
C GLY A 59 10.83 -0.66 -15.93
N ALA A 60 12.06 -0.99 -15.54
CA ALA A 60 12.54 -2.37 -15.49
C ALA A 60 11.73 -3.23 -14.50
N VAL A 61 11.69 -4.54 -14.76
CA VAL A 61 10.93 -5.51 -13.95
C VAL A 61 11.81 -6.03 -12.81
N ALA A 62 11.23 -6.13 -11.62
CA ALA A 62 11.83 -6.75 -10.44
C ALA A 62 11.83 -8.27 -10.60
N GLU A 63 13.02 -8.86 -10.69
CA GLU A 63 13.23 -10.29 -10.82
C GLU A 63 14.02 -10.81 -9.60
N THR A 64 13.85 -12.10 -9.30
CA THR A 64 14.58 -12.76 -8.22
C THR A 64 16.08 -12.56 -8.39
N GLY A 65 16.75 -12.13 -7.32
CA GLY A 65 18.18 -11.80 -7.32
C GLY A 65 18.47 -10.30 -7.46
N HIS A 66 17.52 -9.48 -7.91
CA HIS A 66 17.67 -8.02 -7.84
C HIS A 66 17.57 -7.54 -6.39
N THR A 67 18.23 -6.43 -6.09
CA THR A 67 17.97 -5.69 -4.85
C THR A 67 16.94 -4.62 -5.15
N VAL A 68 15.74 -4.77 -4.61
CA VAL A 68 14.64 -3.82 -4.85
C VAL A 68 14.71 -2.69 -3.83
N VAL A 69 14.41 -1.47 -4.28
CA VAL A 69 14.29 -0.26 -3.45
C VAL A 69 12.83 0.16 -3.47
N VAL A 70 12.18 0.13 -2.31
CA VAL A 70 10.73 0.36 -2.24
C VAL A 70 10.36 1.38 -1.17
N HIS A 71 9.26 2.10 -1.43
CA HIS A 71 8.46 2.70 -0.38
C HIS A 71 7.29 1.79 -0.05
N TYR A 72 6.92 1.73 1.22
CA TYR A 72 5.77 0.94 1.64
C TYR A 72 5.06 1.54 2.84
N THR A 73 3.80 1.17 2.94
CA THR A 73 3.01 1.34 4.16
C THR A 73 2.24 0.05 4.42
N GLY A 74 2.18 -0.37 5.68
CA GLY A 74 1.56 -1.60 6.14
C GLY A 74 0.45 -1.35 7.16
N TRP A 75 -0.67 -2.02 6.96
CA TRP A 75 -1.86 -1.98 7.82
C TRP A 75 -2.33 -3.37 8.19
N LEU A 76 -2.95 -3.48 9.37
CA LEU A 76 -3.74 -4.66 9.71
C LEU A 76 -4.97 -4.70 8.82
N PHE A 77 -5.28 -5.90 8.31
CA PHE A 77 -6.51 -6.10 7.56
C PHE A 77 -7.72 -5.90 8.48
N ASP A 78 -8.70 -5.13 8.01
CA ASP A 78 -9.97 -4.92 8.69
C ASP A 78 -11.10 -4.95 7.66
N ALA A 79 -12.06 -5.85 7.82
CA ALA A 79 -13.15 -6.04 6.87
C ALA A 79 -14.15 -4.86 6.86
N ASP A 80 -14.21 -4.09 7.96
CA ASP A 80 -15.13 -2.98 8.13
C ASP A 80 -14.49 -1.63 7.77
N ALA A 81 -13.16 -1.61 7.53
CA ALA A 81 -12.41 -0.42 7.17
C ALA A 81 -12.42 -0.16 5.65
N GLU A 82 -12.27 1.11 5.28
CA GLU A 82 -12.10 1.50 3.89
C GLU A 82 -10.85 0.84 3.28
N ASN A 83 -10.98 0.30 2.07
CA ASN A 83 -9.93 -0.43 1.37
C ASN A 83 -9.32 -1.61 2.15
N PHE A 84 -10.04 -2.13 3.15
CA PHE A 84 -9.59 -3.19 4.05
C PHE A 84 -8.39 -2.83 4.95
N ARG A 85 -8.10 -1.54 5.12
CA ARG A 85 -6.95 -1.04 5.88
C ARG A 85 -7.38 -0.53 7.25
N GLY A 86 -7.17 -1.35 8.28
CA GLY A 86 -7.39 -0.96 9.68
C GLY A 86 -6.21 -0.18 10.25
N GLY A 87 -5.67 -0.64 11.37
CA GLY A 87 -4.55 0.02 12.05
C GLY A 87 -3.25 -0.02 11.23
N LYS A 88 -2.71 1.16 10.87
CA LYS A 88 -1.35 1.28 10.32
C LYS A 88 -0.34 0.84 11.38
N PHE A 89 0.52 -0.12 11.06
CA PHE A 89 1.56 -0.60 11.98
C PHE A 89 2.97 -0.21 11.55
N ASP A 90 3.19 0.07 10.25
CA ASP A 90 4.51 0.44 9.75
C ASP A 90 4.42 1.26 8.45
N SER A 91 5.38 2.16 8.23
CA SER A 91 5.48 3.02 7.04
C SER A 91 6.93 3.44 6.83
N SER A 92 7.47 3.21 5.63
CA SER A 92 8.78 3.72 5.24
C SER A 92 8.72 5.18 4.77
N VAL A 93 7.55 5.61 4.28
CA VAL A 93 7.29 7.01 3.90
C VAL A 93 7.31 7.91 5.13
N ASP A 94 6.71 7.49 6.24
CA ASP A 94 6.68 8.26 7.49
C ASP A 94 8.11 8.44 8.09
N ARG A 95 9.06 7.61 7.65
CA ARG A 95 10.47 7.67 8.07
C ARG A 95 11.37 8.37 7.05
N ASP A 96 10.82 8.82 5.92
CA ASP A 96 11.58 9.35 4.77
C ASP A 96 12.77 8.46 4.37
N GLN A 97 12.60 7.13 4.50
CA GLN A 97 13.68 6.17 4.26
C GLN A 97 13.20 5.03 3.39
N HIS A 98 13.88 4.82 2.27
CA HIS A 98 13.62 3.67 1.41
C HIS A 98 13.97 2.37 2.13
N PHE A 99 13.19 1.32 1.83
CA PHE A 99 13.49 -0.02 2.29
C PHE A 99 14.10 -0.82 1.14
N GLU A 100 15.29 -1.37 1.38
CA GLU A 100 16.03 -2.14 0.38
C GLU A 100 16.18 -3.58 0.83
N PHE A 101 15.88 -4.52 -0.07
CA PHE A 101 16.07 -5.94 0.20
C PHE A 101 16.37 -6.75 -1.06
N PRO A 102 17.12 -7.85 -0.96
CA PRO A 102 17.31 -8.78 -2.06
C PRO A 102 16.04 -9.62 -2.29
N LEU A 103 15.45 -9.50 -3.48
CA LEU A 103 14.21 -10.16 -3.86
C LEU A 103 14.42 -11.67 -4.03
N GLY A 104 13.60 -12.48 -3.33
CA GLY A 104 13.62 -13.94 -3.44
C GLY A 104 14.75 -14.61 -2.66
N ALA A 105 15.43 -13.88 -1.78
CA ALA A 105 16.48 -14.40 -0.91
C ALA A 105 15.96 -14.88 0.47
N GLY A 106 14.64 -14.84 0.72
CA GLY A 106 14.06 -15.22 2.01
C GLY A 106 14.42 -14.26 3.14
N ARG A 107 14.73 -13.00 2.81
CA ARG A 107 15.14 -11.97 3.78
C ARG A 107 13.97 -11.14 4.32
N VAL A 108 12.82 -11.25 3.67
CA VAL A 108 11.54 -10.62 4.04
C VAL A 108 10.47 -11.70 4.18
N ILE A 109 9.26 -11.31 4.59
CA ILE A 109 8.12 -12.23 4.65
C ILE A 109 7.84 -12.83 3.27
N ARG A 110 7.34 -14.07 3.23
CA ARG A 110 7.14 -14.81 1.97
C ARG A 110 6.23 -14.08 1.00
N GLY A 111 5.21 -13.41 1.53
CA GLY A 111 4.28 -12.60 0.74
C GLY A 111 4.97 -11.45 0.01
N TRP A 112 6.05 -10.89 0.55
CA TRP A 112 6.84 -9.87 -0.14
C TRP A 112 7.74 -10.46 -1.22
N ASP A 113 8.45 -11.55 -0.91
CA ASP A 113 9.31 -12.23 -1.88
C ASP A 113 8.54 -12.66 -3.14
N GLN A 114 7.28 -13.07 -2.99
CA GLN A 114 6.42 -13.46 -4.11
C GLN A 114 5.59 -12.29 -4.67
N GLY A 115 5.15 -11.36 -3.82
CA GLY A 115 4.25 -10.26 -4.20
C GLY A 115 4.94 -9.11 -4.93
N VAL A 116 6.21 -8.87 -4.62
CA VAL A 116 7.04 -7.83 -5.27
C VAL A 116 7.66 -8.33 -6.57
N ALA A 117 7.80 -9.64 -6.73
CA ALA A 117 8.25 -10.22 -8.00
C ALA A 117 7.34 -9.79 -9.17
N GLY A 118 7.96 -9.40 -10.28
CA GLY A 118 7.25 -8.89 -11.44
C GLY A 118 6.70 -7.46 -11.30
N MET A 119 7.10 -6.69 -10.27
CA MET A 119 6.86 -5.24 -10.22
C MET A 119 7.69 -4.50 -11.26
N LYS A 120 7.14 -3.47 -11.89
CA LYS A 120 7.93 -2.52 -12.70
C LYS A 120 8.37 -1.32 -11.86
N ILE A 121 9.52 -0.74 -12.16
CA ILE A 121 9.93 0.53 -11.53
C ILE A 121 8.85 1.60 -11.81
N GLY A 122 8.47 2.33 -10.76
CA GLY A 122 7.36 3.28 -10.73
C GLY A 122 6.01 2.65 -10.41
N GLU A 123 5.90 1.32 -10.35
CA GLU A 123 4.63 0.65 -10.05
C GLU A 123 4.30 0.77 -8.57
N THR A 124 3.04 1.09 -8.28
CA THR A 124 2.46 1.00 -6.94
C THR A 124 1.43 -0.12 -6.94
N ARG A 125 1.57 -1.08 -6.03
CA ARG A 125 0.59 -2.17 -5.86
C ARG A 125 0.27 -2.38 -4.40
N GLU A 126 -0.94 -2.83 -4.16
CA GLU A 126 -1.36 -3.37 -2.88
C GLU A 126 -1.18 -4.89 -2.85
N LEU A 127 -0.70 -5.40 -1.72
CA LEU A 127 -0.58 -6.81 -1.41
C LEU A 127 -1.40 -7.13 -0.17
N THR A 128 -2.31 -8.09 -0.29
CA THR A 128 -3.01 -8.67 0.87
C THR A 128 -2.37 -10.00 1.20
N ILE A 129 -1.81 -10.09 2.41
CA ILE A 129 -0.95 -11.17 2.85
C ILE A 129 -1.59 -11.86 4.04
N ALA A 130 -2.04 -13.10 3.85
CA ALA A 130 -2.54 -13.95 4.91
C ALA A 130 -1.42 -14.28 5.92
N PRO A 131 -1.76 -14.64 7.17
CA PRO A 131 -0.76 -14.90 8.21
C PRO A 131 0.28 -15.95 7.80
N GLU A 132 -0.09 -16.99 7.05
CA GLU A 132 0.81 -18.04 6.59
C GLU A 132 1.91 -17.53 5.64
N MET A 133 1.64 -16.42 4.96
CA MET A 133 2.57 -15.72 4.05
C MET A 133 3.25 -14.51 4.71
N GLY A 134 2.79 -14.12 5.91
CA GLY A 134 3.30 -13.01 6.70
C GLY A 134 4.04 -13.49 7.96
N TYR A 135 3.51 -13.10 9.13
CA TYR A 135 4.12 -13.38 10.45
C TYR A 135 3.52 -14.58 11.18
N GLY A 136 2.52 -15.23 10.59
CA GLY A 136 1.85 -16.42 11.12
C GLY A 136 1.23 -16.22 12.50
N GLU A 137 1.02 -17.34 13.19
CA GLU A 137 0.50 -17.40 14.57
C GLU A 137 1.43 -16.76 15.62
N ARG A 138 2.65 -16.36 15.23
CA ARG A 138 3.59 -15.71 16.15
C ARG A 138 3.39 -14.21 16.18
N GLY A 139 2.87 -13.61 15.11
CA GLY A 139 2.83 -12.16 14.96
C GLY A 139 4.22 -11.52 14.98
N ALA A 140 4.28 -10.21 15.22
CA ALA A 140 5.52 -9.46 15.36
C ALA A 140 5.40 -8.41 16.48
N GLY A 141 6.01 -8.74 17.63
CA GLY A 141 6.04 -7.86 18.79
C GLY A 141 4.64 -7.47 19.27
N ALA A 142 4.46 -6.20 19.64
CA ALA A 142 3.16 -5.66 20.04
C ALA A 142 2.37 -5.02 18.88
N LEU A 143 2.98 -4.92 17.69
CA LEU A 143 2.41 -4.18 16.55
C LEU A 143 1.57 -5.07 15.63
N ILE A 144 1.93 -6.35 15.51
CA ILE A 144 1.24 -7.31 14.66
C ILE A 144 0.77 -8.49 15.52
N PRO A 145 -0.54 -8.61 15.78
CA PRO A 145 -1.09 -9.74 16.54
C PRO A 145 -0.87 -11.09 15.83
N PRO A 146 -0.86 -12.21 16.57
CA PRO A 146 -0.95 -13.56 16.03
C PRO A 146 -2.07 -13.74 14.99
N GLY A 147 -1.79 -14.42 13.89
CA GLY A 147 -2.82 -14.78 12.90
C GLY A 147 -3.36 -13.59 12.09
N SER A 148 -2.68 -12.44 12.12
CA SER A 148 -3.15 -11.24 11.41
C SER A 148 -2.91 -11.35 9.90
N THR A 149 -3.93 -11.03 9.12
CA THR A 149 -3.82 -10.68 7.70
C THR A 149 -3.33 -9.23 7.59
N LEU A 150 -2.46 -8.98 6.62
CA LEU A 150 -1.80 -7.69 6.44
C LEU A 150 -2.12 -7.13 5.06
N VAL A 151 -2.29 -5.81 4.99
CA VAL A 151 -2.41 -5.07 3.73
C VAL A 151 -1.17 -4.19 3.61
N PHE A 152 -0.44 -4.34 2.51
CA PHE A 152 0.72 -3.52 2.21
C PHE A 152 0.51 -2.78 0.90
N VAL A 153 0.73 -1.47 0.91
CA VAL A 153 0.91 -0.71 -0.33
C VAL A 153 2.40 -0.57 -0.54
N VAL A 154 2.89 -1.04 -1.67
CA VAL A 154 4.32 -1.06 -2.01
C VAL A 154 4.49 -0.33 -3.34
N GLN A 155 5.41 0.63 -3.35
CA GLN A 155 5.86 1.35 -4.53
C GLN A 155 7.30 0.96 -4.84
N LEU A 156 7.56 0.48 -6.05
CA LEU A 156 8.92 0.16 -6.48
C LEU A 156 9.61 1.42 -7.02
N ALA A 157 10.58 1.92 -6.28
CA ALA A 157 11.32 3.13 -6.64
C ALA A 157 12.51 2.84 -7.56
N ASP A 158 13.27 1.78 -7.29
CA ASP A 158 14.49 1.46 -8.05
C ASP A 158 14.89 -0.03 -7.92
N LEU A 159 15.79 -0.48 -8.80
CA LEU A 159 16.39 -1.83 -8.81
C LEU A 159 17.92 -1.71 -8.78
N ARG A 160 18.53 -2.01 -7.63
CA ARG A 160 19.99 -2.11 -7.47
C ARG A 160 20.49 -3.46 -7.97
N GLY A 161 21.72 -3.46 -8.49
CA GLY A 161 22.40 -4.68 -8.92
C GLY A 161 22.01 -5.16 -10.33
N LEU A 162 21.11 -4.45 -11.03
CA LEU A 162 21.10 -4.46 -12.49
C LEU A 162 22.41 -3.84 -12.94
N GLY A 163 23.42 -4.66 -13.21
CA GLY A 163 24.66 -4.20 -13.80
C GLY A 163 24.37 -3.53 -15.14
N MET A 164 24.14 -2.21 -15.13
CA MET A 164 24.68 -1.37 -16.18
C MET A 164 26.18 -1.30 -15.91
N PRO A 165 27.05 -2.00 -16.67
CA PRO A 165 28.31 -1.38 -16.93
C PRO A 165 27.98 -0.09 -17.69
N ASP A 166 28.49 1.03 -17.21
CA ASP A 166 28.61 2.29 -17.94
C ASP A 166 27.55 3.38 -17.70
N GLN A 167 27.55 3.93 -16.48
CA GLN A 167 27.75 5.39 -16.36
C GLN A 167 29.14 5.63 -15.75
N LEU A 168 30.20 5.34 -16.51
CA LEU A 168 31.56 5.82 -16.21
C LEU A 168 31.82 7.22 -16.81
N ASP A 169 30.85 8.14 -16.82
CA ASP A 169 31.09 9.54 -17.22
C ASP A 169 30.02 10.52 -16.69
N MET A 170 29.77 10.52 -15.38
CA MET A 170 29.25 11.71 -14.71
C MET A 170 30.23 12.14 -13.63
N PRO A 171 30.70 13.41 -13.59
CA PRO A 171 31.48 13.88 -12.46
C PRO A 171 30.61 13.78 -11.22
N THR A 172 31.02 12.93 -10.27
CA THR A 172 30.46 12.90 -8.92
C THR A 172 30.48 14.34 -8.39
N PRO A 173 29.33 14.97 -8.04
CA PRO A 173 29.38 16.16 -7.22
C PRO A 173 30.06 15.75 -5.91
N ALA A 174 31.25 16.30 -5.67
CA ALA A 174 32.04 16.05 -4.48
C ALA A 174 31.13 16.15 -3.25
N ALA A 175 31.02 15.04 -2.50
CA ALA A 175 30.41 15.06 -1.19
C ALA A 175 31.15 16.11 -0.34
N PRO A 176 30.46 16.99 0.40
CA PRO A 176 31.13 17.92 1.29
C PRO A 176 31.91 17.13 2.33
N GLU A 177 33.23 17.23 2.26
CA GLU A 177 34.17 16.64 3.21
C GLU A 177 33.73 17.03 4.63
N GLN A 178 33.43 16.03 5.46
CA GLN A 178 33.14 16.25 6.87
C GLN A 178 34.43 16.76 7.53
N PRO A 179 34.41 17.88 8.29
CA PRO A 179 35.59 18.35 8.99
C PRO A 179 35.96 17.30 10.05
N THR A 180 37.09 16.63 9.82
CA THR A 180 37.75 15.84 10.87
C THR A 180 38.41 16.83 11.82
N THR A 181 37.81 17.03 12.99
CA THR A 181 38.42 17.80 14.07
C THR A 181 39.65 17.06 14.56
N GLU A 182 40.81 17.64 14.25
CA GLU A 182 42.16 17.31 14.68
C GLU A 182 42.34 17.49 16.21
N ASN A 183 43.12 16.61 16.84
CA ASN A 183 43.75 16.81 18.15
C ASN A 183 45.21 16.35 18.07
#